data_AF-A0A2V7Q4D1-F1
#
_entry.id   AF-A0A2V7Q4D1-F1
#
_cell.length_a   1.000
_cell.length_b   1.000
_cell.length_c   1.000
_cell.angle_alpha   90.00
_cell.angle_beta   90.00
_cell.angle_gamma   90.00
#
_symmetry.space_group_name_H-M   'P 1'
#
loop_
_entity.id
_entity.type
_entity.pdbx_description
1 polymer ?
#
loop_
_entity_poly.entity_id
_entity_poly.type
_entity_poly.pdbx_seq_one_letter_code
_entity_poly.pdbx_strand_id
1 'polypeptide(L)'
;MTVFVLSACDGVSRSDDTLGLQSAARWEWHGRLVVEGDSALTLVRMAIDTTHGGGDVGLARFDFNPAVGEGDEYSLTLGLDLGNVRDLRQNVPYALGPPPGRLPAYATVTCLCRPLKPDSVRGTFTLATRGLRQITGRVDATLYFTEWDDAARHVTYSLHQRIDLVK
;
A
#
# COMPACT_ATOMS: atom_id res chain seq x y z
N MET A 1 -13.88 -34.35 -25.52
CA MET A 1 -12.62 -34.02 -24.83
C MET A 1 -12.84 -32.70 -24.12
N THR A 2 -13.23 -32.75 -22.84
CA THR A 2 -13.62 -31.57 -22.08
C THR A 2 -12.35 -30.87 -21.62
N VAL A 3 -12.04 -29.73 -22.23
CA VAL A 3 -10.92 -28.89 -21.83
C VAL A 3 -11.32 -28.17 -20.54
N PHE A 4 -10.77 -28.61 -19.41
CA PHE A 4 -10.76 -27.84 -18.17
C PHE A 4 -9.82 -26.65 -18.36
N VAL A 5 -10.37 -25.50 -18.78
CA VAL A 5 -9.66 -24.22 -18.67
C VAL A 5 -9.71 -23.83 -17.20
N LEU A 6 -8.64 -24.14 -16.47
CA LEU A 6 -8.34 -23.57 -15.16
C LEU A 6 -8.01 -22.09 -15.35
N SER A 7 -9.02 -21.26 -15.57
CA SER A 7 -8.92 -19.82 -15.37
C SER A 7 -8.88 -19.56 -13.86
N ALA A 8 -7.74 -19.79 -13.24
CA ALA A 8 -7.39 -19.07 -12.03
C ALA A 8 -7.12 -17.61 -12.44
N CYS A 9 -8.18 -16.90 -12.84
CA CYS A 9 -8.16 -15.45 -12.85
C CYS A 9 -7.94 -15.06 -11.40
N ASP A 10 -6.76 -14.56 -11.08
CA ASP A 10 -6.50 -13.85 -9.85
C ASP A 10 -7.52 -12.71 -9.75
N GLY A 11 -8.63 -12.92 -9.02
CA GLY A 11 -9.79 -12.03 -8.99
C GLY A 11 -9.54 -10.63 -8.44
N VAL A 12 -8.28 -10.34 -8.11
CA VAL A 12 -7.75 -9.08 -7.62
C VAL A 12 -6.99 -8.29 -8.68
N SER A 13 -6.45 -8.92 -9.73
CA SER A 13 -5.74 -8.23 -10.82
C SER A 13 -6.72 -7.75 -11.89
N ARG A 14 -6.50 -6.54 -12.43
CA ARG A 14 -7.35 -5.93 -13.47
C ARG A 14 -6.51 -5.27 -14.56
N SER A 15 -7.15 -5.03 -15.70
CA SER A 15 -6.50 -4.42 -16.88
C SER A 15 -6.15 -2.95 -16.69
N ASP A 16 -6.78 -2.27 -15.74
CA ASP A 16 -6.54 -0.87 -15.36
C ASP A 16 -5.57 -0.75 -14.17
N ASP A 17 -4.90 -1.84 -13.77
CA ASP A 17 -3.89 -1.78 -12.72
C ASP A 17 -2.73 -0.90 -13.13
N THR A 18 -2.19 -0.15 -12.16
CA THR A 18 -0.98 0.62 -12.40
C THR A 18 0.16 -0.31 -12.78
N LEU A 19 1.13 0.17 -13.56
CA LEU A 19 2.19 -0.68 -14.11
C LEU A 19 3.26 -1.14 -13.09
N GLY A 20 3.11 -0.78 -11.82
CA GLY A 20 4.08 -1.11 -10.77
C GLY A 20 4.05 -2.59 -10.40
N LEU A 21 5.23 -3.21 -10.31
CA LEU A 21 5.39 -4.57 -9.82
C LEU A 21 5.64 -4.54 -8.30
N GLN A 22 4.85 -5.29 -7.53
CA GLN A 22 5.15 -5.47 -6.11
C GLN A 22 6.46 -6.26 -5.94
N SER A 23 7.51 -5.60 -5.47
CA SER A 23 8.85 -6.18 -5.33
C SER A 23 9.17 -6.63 -3.90
N ALA A 24 8.50 -6.06 -2.91
CA ALA A 24 8.60 -6.49 -1.53
C ALA A 24 7.26 -6.33 -0.82
N ALA A 25 6.96 -7.24 0.10
CA ALA A 25 5.84 -7.09 1.00
C ALA A 25 6.09 -7.82 2.32
N ARG A 26 5.51 -7.28 3.39
CA ARG A 26 5.57 -7.84 4.74
C ARG A 26 4.26 -7.62 5.46
N TRP A 27 3.84 -8.60 6.23
CA TRP A 27 2.73 -8.52 7.18
C TRP A 27 3.15 -9.05 8.54
N GLU A 28 2.78 -8.31 9.58
CA GLU A 28 2.92 -8.74 10.98
C GLU A 28 1.59 -8.59 11.71
N TRP A 29 1.23 -9.60 12.51
CA TRP A 29 -0.01 -9.69 13.28
C TRP A 29 0.03 -9.01 14.67
N HIS A 30 1.19 -8.46 15.02
CA HIS A 30 1.47 -7.86 16.32
C HIS A 30 2.49 -6.73 16.13
N GLY A 31 2.22 -5.91 15.12
CA GLY A 31 3.08 -4.82 14.73
C GLY A 31 2.38 -3.48 14.84
N ARG A 32 3.19 -2.44 14.84
CA ARG A 32 2.79 -1.05 14.63
C ARG A 32 3.53 -0.54 13.40
N LEU A 33 2.81 0.15 12.53
CA LEU A 33 3.45 0.89 11.45
C LEU A 33 4.12 2.13 12.04
N VAL A 34 5.44 2.22 11.85
CA VAL A 34 6.25 3.37 12.24
C VAL A 34 6.62 4.12 10.98
N VAL A 35 6.33 5.42 10.99
CA VAL A 35 6.63 6.34 9.89
C VAL A 35 7.49 7.46 10.44
N GLU A 36 8.77 7.41 10.13
CA GLU A 36 9.77 8.36 10.61
C GLU A 36 10.33 9.16 9.44
N GLY A 37 10.39 10.48 9.62
CA GLY A 37 11.15 11.35 8.73
C GLY A 37 12.60 11.43 9.21
N ASP A 38 13.55 11.07 8.35
CA ASP A 38 14.97 11.29 8.55
C ASP A 38 15.31 12.68 8.01
N SER A 39 15.43 13.68 8.89
CA SER A 39 15.70 15.07 8.50
C SER A 39 17.11 15.30 7.93
N ALA A 40 18.04 14.35 8.11
CA ALA A 40 19.41 14.46 7.61
C ALA A 40 19.53 13.97 6.16
N LEU A 41 18.80 12.90 5.81
CA LEU A 41 18.79 12.34 4.44
C LEU A 41 17.57 12.77 3.63
N THR A 42 16.66 13.49 4.28
CA THR A 42 15.27 13.69 3.88
C THR A 42 14.60 12.45 3.29
N LEU A 43 14.74 11.37 4.02
CA LEU A 43 14.12 10.11 3.68
C LEU A 43 12.95 9.86 4.59
N VAL A 44 11.97 9.17 4.04
CA VAL A 44 10.89 8.56 4.80
C VAL A 44 11.28 7.13 5.08
N ARG A 45 11.26 6.75 6.34
CA ARG A 45 11.41 5.35 6.72
C ARG A 45 10.05 4.87 7.20
N MET A 46 9.48 3.95 6.44
CA MET A 46 8.34 3.15 6.90
C MET A 46 8.86 1.79 7.32
N ALA A 47 8.52 1.40 8.54
CA ALA A 47 8.90 0.13 9.11
C ALA A 47 7.76 -0.45 9.93
N ILE A 48 7.83 -1.76 10.16
CA ILE A 48 6.96 -2.44 11.11
C ILE A 48 7.76 -2.63 12.41
N ASP A 49 7.29 -2.02 13.49
CA ASP A 49 7.79 -2.24 14.83
C ASP A 49 6.99 -3.35 15.51
N THR A 50 7.65 -4.44 15.88
CA THR A 50 7.05 -5.60 16.57
C THR A 50 7.35 -5.61 18.07
N THR A 51 8.03 -4.61 18.61
CA THR A 51 8.52 -4.60 20.00
C THR A 51 7.48 -4.09 21.00
N HIS A 52 6.62 -3.16 20.59
CA HIS A 52 5.58 -2.56 21.44
C HIS A 52 4.19 -3.18 21.25
N GLY A 53 4.10 -4.23 20.44
CA GLY A 53 2.86 -4.85 20.04
C GLY A 53 1.95 -3.95 19.20
N GLY A 54 0.75 -4.46 18.90
CA GLY A 54 -0.21 -3.77 18.05
C GLY A 54 -1.13 -4.74 17.34
N GLY A 55 -1.55 -4.37 16.14
CA GLY A 55 -2.43 -5.13 15.30
C GLY A 55 -1.72 -5.75 14.10
N ASP A 56 -2.53 -6.18 13.14
CA ASP A 56 -2.12 -6.54 11.80
C ASP A 56 -1.70 -5.30 11.03
N VAL A 57 -0.43 -5.27 10.60
CA VAL A 57 0.12 -4.19 9.78
C VAL A 57 0.78 -4.75 8.54
N GLY A 58 0.56 -4.11 7.40
CA GLY A 58 1.12 -4.46 6.11
C GLY A 58 2.05 -3.37 5.59
N LEU A 59 3.17 -3.77 5.01
CA LEU A 59 4.06 -2.90 4.25
C LEU A 59 4.31 -3.53 2.89
N ALA A 60 4.05 -2.81 1.80
CA ALA A 60 4.31 -3.27 0.45
C ALA A 60 5.09 -2.22 -0.34
N ARG A 61 5.99 -2.67 -1.22
CA ARG A 61 6.76 -1.84 -2.13
C ARG A 61 6.45 -2.25 -3.56
N PHE A 62 6.16 -1.26 -4.39
CA PHE A 62 5.96 -1.36 -5.82
C PHE A 62 7.09 -0.65 -6.53
N ASP A 63 7.75 -1.32 -7.47
CA ASP A 63 8.77 -0.72 -8.33
C ASP A 63 8.17 -0.48 -9.73
N PHE A 64 8.45 0.68 -10.32
CA PHE A 64 7.95 1.08 -11.64
C PHE A 64 9.10 1.17 -12.63
N ASN A 65 8.82 0.88 -13.90
CA ASN A 65 9.84 0.95 -14.94
C ASN A 65 10.08 2.42 -15.34
N PRO A 66 11.30 2.97 -15.18
CA PRO A 66 11.60 4.36 -15.50
C PRO A 66 11.57 4.69 -17.01
N ALA A 67 11.47 3.68 -17.89
CA ALA A 67 11.59 3.86 -19.34
C ALA A 67 10.29 4.26 -20.06
N VAL A 68 9.13 4.15 -19.41
CA VAL A 68 7.83 4.55 -20.00
C VAL A 68 7.38 5.82 -19.30
N GLY A 69 7.29 6.92 -20.05
CA GLY A 69 7.13 8.30 -19.56
C GLY A 69 5.79 8.64 -18.89
N GLU A 70 5.37 7.84 -17.92
CA GLU A 70 4.36 8.18 -16.93
C GLU A 70 4.98 7.95 -15.53
N GLY A 71 5.57 9.01 -14.97
CA GLY A 71 5.89 9.09 -13.55
C GLY A 71 7.39 9.10 -13.22
N ASP A 72 7.83 10.15 -12.52
CA ASP A 72 9.18 10.29 -11.96
C ASP A 72 9.42 9.34 -10.74
N GLU A 73 8.50 8.40 -10.50
CA GLU A 73 8.52 7.50 -9.35
C GLU A 73 9.18 6.15 -9.67
N TYR A 74 10.46 5.99 -9.29
CA TYR A 74 11.13 4.68 -9.39
C TYR A 74 10.51 3.60 -8.52
N SER A 75 9.82 4.00 -7.45
CA SER A 75 9.16 3.07 -6.52
C SER A 75 8.28 3.78 -5.51
N LEU A 76 7.24 3.07 -5.09
CA LEU A 76 6.24 3.44 -4.10
C LEU A 76 6.28 2.44 -2.96
N THR A 77 6.27 2.90 -1.72
CA THR A 77 6.00 2.05 -0.55
C THR A 77 4.66 2.46 0.04
N LEU A 78 3.82 1.48 0.37
CA LEU A 78 2.50 1.62 0.99
C LEU A 78 2.50 0.88 2.34
N GLY A 79 2.16 1.59 3.40
CA GLY A 79 1.90 1.03 4.73
C GLY A 79 0.41 1.04 5.06
N LEU A 80 -0.12 -0.08 5.51
CA LEU A 80 -1.52 -0.27 5.91
C LEU A 80 -1.59 -0.71 7.37
N ASP A 81 -2.35 0.02 8.18
CA ASP A 81 -2.76 -0.43 9.51
C ASP A 81 -4.12 -1.13 9.37
N LEU A 82 -4.10 -2.47 9.45
CA LEU A 82 -5.27 -3.31 9.26
C LEU A 82 -6.04 -3.56 10.56
N GLY A 83 -5.52 -3.09 11.70
CA GLY A 83 -6.10 -3.33 13.02
C GLY A 83 -6.16 -4.83 13.33
N ASN A 84 -7.37 -5.38 13.56
CA ASN A 84 -7.55 -6.83 13.65
C ASN A 84 -8.09 -7.35 12.32
N VAL A 85 -7.25 -8.03 11.53
CA VAL A 85 -7.63 -8.52 10.20
C VAL A 85 -8.78 -9.55 10.27
N ARG A 86 -8.99 -10.20 11.42
CA ARG A 86 -10.10 -11.15 11.61
C ARG A 86 -11.47 -10.46 11.62
N ASP A 87 -11.51 -9.16 11.89
CA ASP A 87 -12.72 -8.34 11.87
C ASP A 87 -13.00 -7.74 10.47
N LEU A 88 -12.12 -8.02 9.50
CA LEU A 88 -12.28 -7.65 8.11
C LEU A 88 -12.95 -8.79 7.35
N ARG A 89 -14.07 -8.49 6.71
CA ARG A 89 -14.81 -9.40 5.83
C ARG A 89 -14.19 -9.35 4.44
N GLN A 90 -14.13 -10.50 3.79
CA GLN A 90 -13.69 -10.59 2.40
C GLN A 90 -14.67 -9.89 1.47
N ASN A 91 -14.14 -9.31 0.39
CA ASN A 91 -14.87 -8.62 -0.67
C ASN A 91 -15.70 -7.42 -0.18
N VAL A 92 -15.35 -6.85 0.98
CA VAL A 92 -15.91 -5.60 1.50
C VAL A 92 -14.87 -4.50 1.35
N PRO A 93 -15.19 -3.37 0.70
CA PRO A 93 -14.28 -2.23 0.63
C PRO A 93 -14.23 -1.50 1.97
N TYR A 94 -13.02 -1.31 2.49
CA TYR A 94 -12.74 -0.54 3.69
C TYR A 94 -12.05 0.78 3.33
N ALA A 95 -12.62 1.90 3.78
CA ALA A 95 -12.07 3.22 3.50
C ALA A 95 -10.68 3.39 4.15
N LEU A 96 -9.74 3.91 3.37
CA LEU A 96 -8.37 4.25 3.79
C LEU A 96 -8.28 5.70 4.27
N GLY A 97 -7.42 5.95 5.26
CA GLY A 97 -7.12 7.29 5.81
C GLY A 97 -7.74 7.55 7.20
N PRO A 98 -7.71 8.81 7.70
CA PRO A 98 -8.29 9.20 8.97
C PRO A 98 -9.83 9.12 8.93
N PRO A 99 -10.51 9.16 10.09
CA PRO A 99 -11.97 9.18 10.14
C PRO A 99 -12.58 10.16 9.12
N PRO A 100 -13.57 9.72 8.31
CA PRO A 100 -14.36 8.47 8.42
C PRO A 100 -13.68 7.21 7.85
N GLY A 101 -12.44 7.31 7.34
CA GLY A 101 -11.61 6.16 6.97
C GLY A 101 -11.43 5.19 8.14
N ARG A 102 -11.55 3.89 7.86
CA ARG A 102 -11.44 2.82 8.86
C ARG A 102 -9.99 2.36 9.05
N LEU A 103 -9.22 2.33 7.98
CA LEU A 103 -7.87 1.77 7.97
C LEU A 103 -6.86 2.91 7.73
N PRO A 104 -6.05 3.30 8.73
CA PRO A 104 -4.96 4.23 8.52
C PRO A 104 -4.01 3.69 7.44
N ALA A 105 -3.58 4.58 6.54
CA ALA A 105 -2.72 4.23 5.42
C ALA A 105 -1.72 5.35 5.13
N TYR A 106 -0.52 4.96 4.73
CA TYR A 106 0.61 5.86 4.48
C TYR A 106 1.31 5.43 3.20
N ALA A 107 1.83 6.39 2.46
CA ALA A 107 2.64 6.10 1.29
C ALA A 107 3.87 6.99 1.24
N THR A 108 4.90 6.53 0.53
CA THR A 108 6.07 7.32 0.15
C THR A 108 6.60 6.83 -1.19
N VAL A 109 7.23 7.71 -1.94
CA VAL A 109 7.83 7.43 -3.24
C VAL A 109 9.31 7.78 -3.20
N THR A 110 10.13 7.05 -3.96
CA THR A 110 11.59 7.19 -3.93
C THR A 110 12.10 8.48 -4.58
N CYS A 111 11.23 9.39 -5.06
CA CYS A 111 11.60 10.75 -5.50
C CYS A 111 12.14 11.67 -4.39
N LEU A 112 12.61 11.14 -3.24
CA LEU A 112 12.98 11.91 -2.04
C LEU A 112 11.81 12.75 -1.46
N CYS A 113 10.58 12.40 -1.82
CA CYS A 113 9.40 13.13 -1.40
C CYS A 113 9.05 12.81 0.07
N ARG A 114 8.58 13.82 0.83
CA ARG A 114 8.34 13.70 2.28
C ARG A 114 7.34 12.59 2.64
N PRO A 115 7.42 12.01 3.85
CA PRO A 115 6.45 11.02 4.30
C PRO A 115 5.09 11.67 4.30
N LEU A 116 4.10 10.92 3.88
CA LEU A 116 2.77 11.46 3.93
C LEU A 116 2.16 11.34 5.32
N LYS A 117 1.28 12.29 5.65
CA LYS A 117 0.45 12.21 6.86
C LYS A 117 -0.52 11.03 6.74
N PRO A 118 -1.12 10.54 7.85
CA PRO A 118 -2.05 9.42 7.85
C PRO A 118 -3.29 9.55 6.92
N ASP A 119 -3.48 10.70 6.26
CA ASP A 119 -4.60 11.07 5.39
C ASP A 119 -4.29 11.21 3.92
N SER A 120 -3.05 10.92 3.56
CA SER A 120 -2.55 11.17 2.23
C SER A 120 -2.65 9.95 1.32
N VAL A 121 -3.28 8.89 1.82
CA VAL A 121 -3.83 7.79 1.02
C VAL A 121 -5.34 7.82 1.24
N ARG A 122 -6.12 8.06 0.19
CA ARG A 122 -7.59 8.02 0.27
C ARG A 122 -8.13 7.08 -0.78
N GLY A 123 -9.10 6.27 -0.39
CA GLY A 123 -9.66 5.26 -1.28
C GLY A 123 -10.11 4.06 -0.48
N THR A 124 -9.95 2.88 -1.05
CA THR A 124 -10.41 1.65 -0.45
C THR A 124 -9.37 0.55 -0.48
N PHE A 125 -9.35 -0.25 0.58
CA PHE A 125 -8.75 -1.57 0.61
C PHE A 125 -9.85 -2.63 0.64
N THR A 126 -9.83 -3.55 -0.32
CA THR A 126 -10.72 -4.71 -0.35
C THR A 126 -9.91 -5.96 -0.04
N LEU A 127 -10.21 -6.59 1.09
CA LEU A 127 -9.61 -7.88 1.45
C LEU A 127 -10.17 -8.97 0.53
N ALA A 128 -9.31 -9.69 -0.20
CA ALA A 128 -9.73 -10.81 -1.03
C ALA A 128 -9.57 -12.13 -0.28
N THR A 129 -8.36 -12.45 0.17
CA THR A 129 -8.07 -13.66 0.93
C THR A 129 -7.25 -13.36 2.17
N ARG A 130 -7.52 -14.10 3.24
CA ARG A 130 -6.74 -14.08 4.48
C ARG A 130 -6.30 -15.50 4.81
N GLY A 131 -5.10 -15.85 4.37
CA GLY A 131 -4.41 -17.09 4.72
C GLY A 131 -3.66 -16.99 6.05
N LEU A 132 -3.01 -18.09 6.45
CA LEU A 132 -2.26 -18.15 7.71
C LEU A 132 -0.98 -17.29 7.71
N ARG A 133 -0.38 -17.10 6.52
CA ARG A 133 0.88 -16.35 6.32
C ARG A 133 0.79 -15.33 5.19
N GLN A 134 -0.40 -15.11 4.65
CA GLN A 134 -0.60 -14.22 3.51
C GLN A 134 -1.95 -13.53 3.60
N ILE A 135 -1.95 -12.23 3.30
CA ILE A 135 -3.16 -11.45 3.04
C ILE A 135 -3.08 -10.99 1.60
N THR A 136 -4.12 -11.28 0.81
CA THR A 136 -4.26 -10.74 -0.53
C THR A 136 -5.45 -9.81 -0.58
N GLY A 137 -5.32 -8.74 -1.34
CA GLY A 137 -6.39 -7.77 -1.51
C GLY A 137 -6.13 -6.84 -2.66
N ARG A 138 -6.95 -5.80 -2.73
CA ARG A 138 -6.84 -4.72 -3.71
C ARG A 138 -6.86 -3.39 -3.00
N VAL A 139 -5.99 -2.50 -3.46
CA VAL A 139 -5.97 -1.09 -3.11
C VAL A 139 -6.38 -0.31 -4.35
N ASP A 140 -7.46 0.45 -4.21
CA ASP A 140 -7.88 1.45 -5.19
C ASP A 140 -7.88 2.80 -4.45
N ALA A 141 -6.87 3.64 -4.70
CA ALA A 141 -6.63 4.83 -3.91
C ALA A 141 -5.97 5.97 -4.70
N THR A 142 -6.19 7.19 -4.24
CA THR A 142 -5.41 8.37 -4.61
C THR A 142 -4.40 8.65 -3.50
N LEU A 143 -3.14 8.77 -3.89
CA LEU A 143 -2.03 9.18 -3.05
C LEU A 143 -1.80 10.68 -3.26
N TYR A 144 -1.59 11.41 -2.19
CA TYR A 144 -1.38 12.85 -2.20
C TYR A 144 0.02 13.15 -1.72
N PHE A 145 0.91 13.58 -2.61
CA PHE A 145 2.29 13.92 -2.28
C PHE A 145 2.55 15.43 -2.25
N THR A 146 3.56 15.81 -1.46
CA THR A 146 4.20 17.12 -1.53
C THR A 146 5.58 16.93 -2.13
N GLU A 147 5.92 17.76 -3.11
CA GLU A 147 7.23 17.68 -3.77
C GLU A 147 8.37 17.98 -2.78
N TRP A 148 9.53 17.45 -3.11
CA TRP A 148 10.71 17.53 -2.27
C TRP A 148 11.29 18.95 -2.22
N ASP A 149 11.43 19.56 -3.40
CA ASP A 149 12.06 20.85 -3.64
C ASP A 149 11.11 22.04 -3.41
N ASP A 150 9.79 21.81 -3.47
CA ASP A 150 8.78 22.83 -3.20
C ASP A 150 7.62 22.30 -2.32
N ALA A 151 7.58 22.76 -1.06
CA ALA A 151 6.54 22.38 -0.10
C ALA A 151 5.15 22.94 -0.43
N ALA A 152 5.04 23.90 -1.35
CA ALA A 152 3.77 24.42 -1.85
C ALA A 152 3.24 23.61 -3.05
N ARG A 153 4.06 22.75 -3.65
CA ARG A 153 3.67 21.94 -4.79
C ARG A 153 3.17 20.57 -4.33
N HIS A 154 1.94 20.28 -4.74
CA HIS A 154 1.24 19.04 -4.39
C HIS A 154 0.94 18.25 -5.67
N VAL A 155 1.21 16.96 -5.64
CA VAL A 155 0.95 16.05 -6.76
C VAL A 155 0.09 14.90 -6.28
N THR A 156 -0.75 14.38 -7.17
CA THR A 156 -1.63 13.25 -6.88
C THR A 156 -1.29 12.08 -7.77
N TYR A 157 -1.32 10.88 -7.22
CA TYR A 157 -1.07 9.64 -7.95
C TYR A 157 -2.23 8.67 -7.73
N SER A 158 -2.76 8.10 -8.82
CA SER A 158 -3.78 7.05 -8.73
C SER A 158 -3.10 5.69 -8.61
N LEU A 159 -3.41 4.94 -7.56
CA LEU A 159 -2.93 3.60 -7.30
C LEU A 159 -4.07 2.60 -7.44
N HIS A 160 -3.94 1.69 -8.42
CA HIS A 160 -4.83 0.56 -8.64
C HIS A 160 -3.96 -0.69 -8.64
N GLN A 161 -3.93 -1.38 -7.51
CA GLN A 161 -3.01 -2.49 -7.32
C GLN A 161 -3.65 -3.62 -6.54
N ARG A 162 -3.36 -4.83 -7.00
CA ARG A 162 -3.35 -5.99 -6.12
C ARG A 162 -2.22 -5.82 -5.11
N ILE A 163 -2.49 -6.24 -3.87
CA ILE A 163 -1.48 -6.33 -2.82
C ILE A 163 -1.41 -7.75 -2.28
N ASP A 164 -0.19 -8.26 -2.13
CA ASP A 164 0.10 -9.57 -1.56
C ASP A 164 1.03 -9.39 -0.36
N LEU A 165 0.45 -9.25 0.83
CA LEU A 165 1.22 -9.13 2.07
C LEU A 165 1.58 -10.52 2.59
N VAL A 166 2.86 -10.73 2.88
CA VAL A 166 3.40 -12.03 3.31
C VAL A 166 4.10 -11.95 4.66
N LYS A 167 4.03 -13.02 5.44
CA LYS A 167 4.64 -13.13 6.77
C LYS A 167 5.92 -13.96 6.79
#